data_AF-A0A7S1PCD6-F1
#
_entry.id   AF-A0A7S1PCD6-F1
#
_cell.length_a   1.000
_cell.length_b   1.000
_cell.length_c   1.000
_cell.angle_alpha   90.00
_cell.angle_beta   90.00
_cell.angle_gamma   90.00
#
_symmetry.space_group_name_H-M   'P 1'
#
loop_
_entity.id
_entity.type
_entity.pdbx_description
1 polymer ?
#
loop_
_entity_poly.entity_id
_entity_poly.type
_entity_poly.pdbx_seq_one_letter_code
_entity_poly.pdbx_strand_id
1 'polypeptide(L)'
;SLGPSLSRYIKSSRRLKVRGSEQRNEGIRAIREIVFGEADAELRNAYEDAVVYFADDDNAYDVRILDELRKVRNVGTWPVALSGRKIAERCEVDTSTGRIKGYNSALKWRPYPIDTAGYGLHVRYFLKHEPPLMFNPLSKIYHLESDFLKMTNISKYDFEPLADNCTKVYTWHVSSDIKWGRKKPPLDFDVELDI
;
A
#
# COMPACT_ATOMS: atom_id res chain seq x y z
N SER A 1 31.26 -19.70 6.82
CA SER A 1 30.46 -19.24 7.97
C SER A 1 29.71 -18.00 7.54
N LEU A 2 28.42 -18.15 7.21
CA LEU A 2 27.55 -17.01 6.90
C LEU A 2 27.06 -16.43 8.24
N GLY A 3 27.47 -15.20 8.54
CA GLY A 3 27.04 -14.48 9.73
C GLY A 3 25.56 -14.10 9.69
N PRO A 4 24.96 -13.69 10.81
CA PRO A 4 23.54 -13.39 10.88
C PRO A 4 23.22 -12.17 10.01
N SER A 5 22.23 -12.35 9.13
CA SER A 5 21.56 -11.27 8.41
C SER A 5 21.04 -10.24 9.42
N LEU A 6 21.75 -9.11 9.55
CA LEU A 6 21.24 -7.94 10.27
C LEU A 6 20.09 -7.37 9.44
N SER A 7 18.87 -7.72 9.83
CA SER A 7 17.70 -6.87 9.63
C SER A 7 18.06 -5.45 10.11
N ARG A 8 18.35 -4.55 9.17
CA ARG A 8 18.58 -3.14 9.48
C ARG A 8 17.24 -2.54 9.88
N TYR A 9 17.02 -2.41 11.18
CA TYR A 9 15.91 -1.64 11.71
C TYR A 9 16.05 -0.16 11.28
N ILE A 10 15.33 0.26 10.24
CA ILE A 10 15.33 1.65 9.79
C ILE A 10 14.47 2.46 10.74
N LYS A 11 15.13 3.18 11.66
CA LYS A 11 14.48 4.20 12.48
C LYS A 11 14.01 5.35 11.59
N SER A 12 12.70 5.63 11.55
CA SER A 12 12.18 6.82 10.88
C SER A 12 12.86 8.06 11.48
N SER A 13 13.57 8.83 10.67
CA SER A 13 14.18 10.06 11.19
C SER A 13 13.09 11.05 11.60
N ARG A 14 13.27 11.73 12.76
CA ARG A 14 12.32 12.72 13.33
C ARG A 14 11.99 13.90 12.39
N ARG A 15 12.58 13.99 11.20
CA ARG A 15 12.36 15.03 10.19
C ARG A 15 11.47 14.62 9.01
N LEU A 16 11.08 13.35 8.91
CA LEU A 16 10.22 12.87 7.82
C LEU A 16 8.75 13.14 8.14
N LYS A 17 8.04 13.79 7.20
CA LYS A 17 6.63 14.18 7.37
C LYS A 17 5.65 13.02 7.20
N VAL A 18 6.10 11.90 6.65
CA VAL A 18 5.27 10.73 6.31
C VAL A 18 5.93 9.45 6.83
N ARG A 19 5.16 8.63 7.54
CA ARG A 19 5.64 7.37 8.14
C ARG A 19 5.67 6.24 7.11
N GLY A 20 6.61 5.30 7.26
CA GLY A 20 6.67 4.07 6.48
C GLY A 20 7.31 4.17 5.10
N SER A 21 7.58 5.38 4.56
CA SER A 21 8.12 5.53 3.20
C SER A 21 9.47 4.84 3.01
N GLU A 22 10.38 4.96 3.97
CA GLU A 22 11.70 4.32 3.89
C GLU A 22 11.59 2.80 3.96
N GLN A 23 10.73 2.28 4.82
CA GLN A 23 10.50 0.84 5.00
C GLN A 23 9.86 0.22 3.75
N ARG A 24 8.84 0.87 3.17
CA ARG A 24 8.25 0.45 1.89
C ARG A 24 9.30 0.44 0.77
N ASN A 25 10.18 1.44 0.76
CA ASN A 25 11.29 1.51 -0.20
C ASN A 25 12.31 0.38 -0.02
N GLU A 26 12.62 -0.04 1.20
CA GLU A 26 13.45 -1.25 1.40
C GLU A 26 12.74 -2.52 0.90
N GLY A 27 11.43 -2.64 1.13
CA GLY A 27 10.66 -3.75 0.57
C GLY A 27 10.76 -3.80 -0.96
N ILE A 28 10.69 -2.65 -1.63
CA ILE A 28 10.87 -2.54 -3.09
C ILE A 28 12.30 -2.95 -3.51
N ARG A 29 13.33 -2.55 -2.76
CA ARG A 29 14.71 -2.99 -3.04
C ARG A 29 14.88 -4.49 -2.85
N ALA A 30 14.33 -5.05 -1.77
CA ALA A 30 14.34 -6.49 -1.52
C ALA A 30 13.64 -7.27 -2.64
N ILE A 31 12.49 -6.79 -3.13
CA ILE A 31 11.82 -7.38 -4.30
C ILE A 31 12.77 -7.39 -5.50
N ARG A 32 13.44 -6.27 -5.82
CA ARG A 32 14.40 -6.21 -6.93
C ARG A 32 15.55 -7.20 -6.75
N GLU A 33 16.12 -7.29 -5.54
CA GLU A 33 17.20 -8.22 -5.23
C GLU A 33 16.75 -9.68 -5.38
N ILE A 34 15.57 -10.04 -4.88
CA ILE A 34 14.99 -11.39 -5.00
C ILE A 34 14.77 -11.74 -6.47
N VAL A 35 14.12 -10.87 -7.25
CA VAL A 35 13.76 -11.20 -8.64
C VAL A 35 14.99 -11.23 -9.55
N PHE A 36 15.90 -10.25 -9.43
CA PHE A 36 17.11 -10.22 -10.26
C PHE A 36 18.17 -11.25 -9.84
N GLY A 37 18.16 -11.68 -8.57
CA GLY A 37 19.03 -12.72 -8.04
C GLY A 37 18.54 -14.15 -8.29
N GLU A 38 17.30 -14.33 -8.76
CA GLU A 38 16.72 -15.65 -8.99
C GLU A 38 17.35 -16.35 -10.21
N ALA A 39 18.07 -17.43 -9.94
CA ALA A 39 18.77 -18.21 -10.95
C ALA A 39 17.81 -19.11 -11.74
N ASP A 40 16.77 -19.62 -11.08
CA ASP A 40 15.76 -20.46 -11.72
C ASP A 40 14.88 -19.62 -12.66
N ALA A 41 14.84 -20.00 -13.93
CA ALA A 41 14.14 -19.24 -14.95
C ALA A 41 12.61 -19.29 -14.79
N GLU A 42 12.05 -20.40 -14.30
CA GLU A 42 10.61 -20.55 -14.09
C GLU A 42 10.16 -19.73 -12.88
N LEU A 43 10.90 -19.78 -11.77
CA LEU A 43 10.62 -18.96 -10.59
C LEU A 43 10.77 -17.47 -10.89
N ARG A 44 11.81 -17.07 -11.62
CA ARG A 44 11.99 -15.68 -12.03
C ARG A 44 10.84 -15.19 -12.90
N ASN A 45 10.37 -15.99 -13.86
CA ASN A 45 9.20 -15.65 -14.67
C ASN A 45 7.94 -15.49 -13.80
N ALA A 46 7.74 -16.37 -12.82
CA ALA A 46 6.63 -16.26 -11.88
C ALA A 46 6.72 -14.99 -11.02
N TYR A 47 7.93 -14.64 -10.54
CA TYR A 47 8.15 -13.42 -9.78
C TYR A 47 7.99 -12.15 -10.63
N GLU A 48 8.31 -12.19 -11.92
CA GLU A 48 8.10 -11.06 -12.83
C GLU A 48 6.63 -10.82 -13.21
N ASP A 49 5.74 -11.78 -12.96
CA ASP A 49 4.26 -11.66 -13.11
C ASP A 49 3.56 -11.42 -11.76
N ALA A 50 4.31 -11.13 -10.70
CA ALA A 50 3.74 -10.92 -9.36
C ALA A 50 3.05 -9.55 -9.20
N VAL A 51 2.33 -9.41 -8.09
CA VAL A 51 1.66 -8.17 -7.65
C VAL A 51 2.21 -7.78 -6.29
N VAL A 52 2.50 -6.49 -6.12
CA VAL A 52 2.96 -5.90 -4.86
C VAL A 52 1.79 -5.16 -4.21
N TYR A 53 1.60 -5.43 -2.92
CA TYR A 53 0.61 -4.78 -2.07
C TYR A 53 1.27 -4.24 -0.81
N PHE A 54 1.01 -2.97 -0.47
CA PHE A 54 1.53 -2.32 0.72
C PHE A 54 0.48 -2.40 1.83
N ALA A 55 0.65 -3.36 2.74
CA ALA A 55 -0.23 -3.59 3.88
C ALA A 55 0.40 -3.06 5.17
N ASP A 56 -0.14 -1.98 5.72
CA ASP A 56 0.28 -1.45 7.02
C ASP A 56 -0.18 -2.41 8.15
N ASP A 57 0.57 -2.44 9.25
CA ASP A 57 0.47 -3.43 10.32
C ASP A 57 -0.75 -3.27 11.24
N ASP A 58 -1.32 -2.07 11.27
CA ASP A 58 -2.48 -1.73 12.08
C ASP A 58 -3.83 -1.91 11.36
N ASN A 59 -3.82 -2.03 10.04
CA ASN A 59 -5.02 -2.22 9.23
C ASN A 59 -5.63 -3.62 9.37
N ALA A 60 -6.89 -3.75 8.97
CA ALA A 60 -7.57 -5.04 8.89
C ALA A 60 -7.84 -5.45 7.43
N TYR A 61 -7.67 -6.74 7.16
CA TYR A 61 -7.73 -7.31 5.81
C TYR A 61 -8.59 -8.58 5.81
N ASP A 62 -9.58 -8.62 4.92
CA ASP A 62 -10.32 -9.83 4.61
C ASP A 62 -9.53 -10.65 3.60
N VAL A 63 -9.42 -11.97 3.80
CA VAL A 63 -8.65 -12.88 2.93
C VAL A 63 -9.06 -12.82 1.46
N ARG A 64 -10.31 -12.42 1.16
CA ARG A 64 -10.80 -12.21 -0.21
C ARG A 64 -10.01 -11.14 -0.96
N ILE A 65 -9.28 -10.26 -0.27
CA ILE A 65 -8.38 -9.31 -0.92
C ILE A 65 -7.29 -10.02 -1.73
N LEU A 66 -6.85 -11.21 -1.29
CA LEU A 66 -5.86 -12.00 -2.02
C LEU A 66 -6.40 -12.47 -3.38
N ASP A 67 -7.70 -12.71 -3.49
CA ASP A 67 -8.34 -13.06 -4.77
C ASP A 67 -8.43 -11.87 -5.71
N GLU A 68 -8.65 -10.66 -5.17
CA GLU A 68 -8.59 -9.43 -5.96
C GLU A 68 -7.16 -9.12 -6.41
N LEU A 69 -6.17 -9.27 -5.54
CA LEU A 69 -4.76 -9.05 -5.87
C LEU A 69 -4.31 -9.90 -7.06
N ARG A 70 -4.71 -11.17 -7.13
CA ARG A 70 -4.39 -12.07 -8.26
C ARG A 70 -4.98 -11.62 -9.60
N LYS A 71 -5.95 -10.71 -9.61
CA LYS A 71 -6.56 -10.18 -10.85
C LYS A 71 -5.81 -8.98 -11.41
N VAL A 72 -4.95 -8.33 -10.61
CA VAL A 72 -4.26 -7.09 -10.99
C VAL A 72 -3.34 -7.35 -12.18
N ARG A 73 -3.52 -6.59 -13.26
CA ARG A 73 -2.66 -6.65 -14.45
C ARG A 73 -1.75 -5.43 -14.57
N ASN A 74 -2.17 -4.30 -14.05
CA ASN A 74 -1.41 -3.06 -14.03
C ASN A 74 -1.49 -2.38 -12.66
N VAL A 75 -2.55 -1.59 -12.43
CA VAL A 75 -2.84 -0.95 -11.14
C VAL A 75 -4.29 -1.23 -10.81
N GLY A 76 -4.51 -2.12 -9.83
CA GLY A 76 -5.83 -2.43 -9.31
C GLY A 76 -6.19 -1.50 -8.16
N THR A 77 -7.47 -1.20 -8.02
CA THR A 77 -7.99 -0.42 -6.90
C THR A 77 -9.31 -0.97 -6.39
N TRP A 78 -9.57 -0.79 -5.10
CA TRP A 78 -10.76 -1.27 -4.40
C TRP A 78 -11.11 -0.34 -3.23
N PRO A 79 -12.31 -0.50 -2.62
CA PRO A 79 -12.74 0.30 -1.48
C PRO A 79 -11.90 0.04 -0.23
N VAL A 80 -11.63 1.11 0.53
CA VAL A 80 -11.05 1.04 1.89
C VAL A 80 -12.04 1.61 2.88
N ALA A 81 -12.50 0.80 3.82
CA ALA A 81 -13.40 1.26 4.87
C ALA A 81 -12.69 2.07 5.95
N LEU A 82 -13.45 2.96 6.61
CA LEU A 82 -13.01 3.80 7.73
C LEU A 82 -11.84 4.76 7.41
N SER A 83 -11.45 4.89 6.14
CA SER A 83 -10.45 5.86 5.69
C SER A 83 -11.07 7.25 5.44
N GLY A 84 -10.27 8.30 5.64
CA GLY A 84 -10.65 9.68 5.31
C GLY A 84 -11.89 10.23 6.05
N ARG A 85 -12.29 9.66 7.20
CA ARG A 85 -13.56 9.98 7.88
C ARG A 85 -14.81 9.63 7.06
N LYS A 86 -14.72 8.65 6.16
CA LYS A 86 -15.85 8.07 5.42
C LYS A 86 -16.08 6.63 5.86
N ILE A 87 -17.31 6.13 5.64
CA ILE A 87 -17.60 4.70 5.80
C ILE A 87 -16.68 3.88 4.88
N ALA A 88 -16.51 4.33 3.64
CA ALA A 88 -15.47 3.84 2.75
C ALA A 88 -15.02 4.94 1.78
N GLU A 89 -13.72 5.01 1.52
CA GLU A 89 -13.20 5.66 0.32
C GLU A 89 -13.19 4.65 -0.83
N ARG A 90 -13.74 5.00 -1.99
CA ARG A 90 -13.86 4.07 -3.11
C ARG A 90 -13.91 4.74 -4.47
N CYS A 91 -13.54 3.98 -5.50
CA CYS A 91 -13.80 4.37 -6.88
C CYS A 91 -15.31 4.28 -7.19
N GLU A 92 -15.77 5.13 -8.11
CA GLU A 92 -17.12 5.12 -8.65
C GLU A 92 -17.03 4.66 -10.10
N VAL A 93 -17.66 3.52 -10.41
CA VAL A 93 -17.58 2.88 -11.72
C VAL A 93 -18.81 3.20 -12.54
N ASP A 94 -18.62 3.46 -13.82
CA ASP A 94 -19.70 3.50 -14.81
C ASP A 94 -20.09 2.06 -15.18
N THR A 95 -21.33 1.67 -14.85
CA THR A 95 -21.81 0.30 -15.06
C THR A 95 -21.96 -0.08 -16.54
N SER A 96 -22.01 0.89 -17.45
CA SER A 96 -22.09 0.64 -18.89
C SER A 96 -20.73 0.36 -19.53
N THR A 97 -19.65 0.94 -18.99
CA THR A 97 -18.30 0.81 -19.56
C THR A 97 -17.35 -0.04 -18.70
N GLY A 98 -17.69 -0.26 -17.43
CA GLY A 98 -16.81 -0.89 -16.44
C GLY A 98 -15.61 -0.01 -16.03
N ARG A 99 -15.57 1.26 -16.45
CA ARG A 99 -14.47 2.17 -16.15
C ARG A 99 -14.76 3.07 -14.96
N ILE A 100 -13.72 3.52 -14.30
CA ILE A 100 -13.83 4.48 -13.20
C ILE A 100 -14.22 5.84 -13.76
N LYS A 101 -15.31 6.42 -13.25
CA LYS A 101 -15.79 7.77 -13.59
C LYS A 101 -15.55 8.80 -12.48
N GLY A 102 -15.19 8.35 -11.29
CA GLY A 102 -15.05 9.23 -10.12
C GLY A 102 -14.53 8.50 -8.89
N TYR A 103 -14.39 9.26 -7.80
CA TYR A 103 -13.99 8.73 -6.51
C TYR A 103 -14.81 9.38 -5.39
N ASN A 104 -15.32 8.53 -4.51
CA ASN A 104 -15.90 8.95 -3.24
C ASN A 104 -14.81 8.92 -2.17
N SER A 105 -14.05 10.01 -2.05
CA SER A 105 -13.01 10.22 -1.04
C SER A 105 -13.25 11.56 -0.32
N ALA A 106 -12.72 11.72 0.88
CA ALA A 106 -12.77 12.99 1.63
C ALA A 106 -11.84 14.05 1.03
N LEU A 107 -10.70 13.62 0.47
CA LEU A 107 -9.73 14.50 -0.15
C LEU A 107 -9.76 14.36 -1.68
N LYS A 108 -10.93 14.62 -2.29
CA LYS A 108 -11.15 14.48 -3.75
C LYS A 108 -10.23 15.33 -4.62
N TRP A 109 -9.66 16.39 -4.07
CA TRP A 109 -8.72 17.28 -4.77
C TRP A 109 -7.34 16.62 -4.99
N ARG A 110 -7.05 15.50 -4.31
CA ARG A 110 -5.83 14.73 -4.56
C ARG A 110 -5.84 14.17 -5.99
N PRO A 111 -4.70 14.23 -6.71
CA PRO A 111 -4.60 13.65 -8.05
C PRO A 111 -5.02 12.18 -8.12
N TYR A 112 -4.64 11.40 -7.09
CA TYR A 112 -5.09 10.03 -6.83
C TYR A 112 -5.69 9.99 -5.42
N PRO A 113 -7.01 10.13 -5.28
CA PRO A 113 -7.69 10.18 -3.99
C PRO A 113 -7.95 8.76 -3.46
N ILE A 114 -6.86 7.99 -3.28
CA ILE A 114 -6.86 6.60 -2.84
C ILE A 114 -5.95 6.47 -1.62
N ASP A 115 -6.33 5.59 -0.70
CA ASP A 115 -5.56 5.21 0.49
C ASP A 115 -4.47 4.17 0.15
N THR A 116 -3.40 4.06 0.92
CA THR A 116 -2.34 3.07 0.66
C THR A 116 -2.88 1.64 0.64
N ALA A 117 -3.86 1.31 1.48
CA ALA A 117 -4.49 -0.02 1.50
C ALA A 117 -5.46 -0.27 0.33
N GLY A 118 -5.70 0.72 -0.53
CA GLY A 118 -6.73 0.71 -1.58
C GLY A 118 -6.25 0.43 -3.00
N TYR A 119 -4.98 0.03 -3.15
CA TYR A 119 -4.41 -0.29 -4.46
C TYR A 119 -3.35 -1.40 -4.39
N GLY A 120 -3.14 -2.07 -5.52
CA GLY A 120 -2.05 -3.01 -5.75
C GLY A 120 -1.44 -2.79 -7.14
N LEU A 121 -0.15 -3.05 -7.28
CA LEU A 121 0.58 -2.79 -8.52
C LEU A 121 1.25 -4.07 -9.03
N HIS A 122 1.21 -4.25 -10.34
CA HIS A 122 2.03 -5.26 -10.99
C HIS A 122 3.53 -4.98 -10.76
N VAL A 123 4.31 -6.03 -10.45
CA VAL A 123 5.71 -5.90 -10.03
C VAL A 123 6.64 -5.21 -11.04
N ARG A 124 6.31 -5.26 -12.34
CA ARG A 124 6.95 -4.52 -13.45
C ARG A 124 7.27 -3.05 -13.13
N TYR A 125 6.45 -2.36 -12.33
CA TYR A 125 6.70 -0.97 -11.92
C TYR A 125 7.93 -0.79 -11.04
N PHE A 126 8.38 -1.85 -10.39
CA PHE A 126 9.56 -1.86 -9.53
C PHE A 126 10.77 -2.46 -10.22
N LEU A 127 10.56 -3.27 -11.26
CA LEU A 127 11.64 -3.99 -11.95
C LEU A 127 12.06 -3.30 -13.26
N LYS A 128 11.08 -3.01 -14.13
CA LYS A 128 11.27 -2.61 -15.54
C LYS A 128 11.04 -1.11 -15.78
N HIS A 129 10.38 -0.42 -14.85
CA HIS A 129 10.19 1.02 -14.92
C HIS A 129 11.47 1.76 -14.52
N GLU A 130 11.83 2.82 -15.24
CA GLU A 130 13.05 3.60 -15.00
C GLU A 130 12.72 5.10 -14.79
N PRO A 131 13.01 5.69 -13.62
CA PRO A 131 13.47 5.01 -12.40
C PRO A 131 12.38 4.09 -11.83
N PRO A 132 12.74 3.05 -11.06
CA PRO A 132 11.74 2.22 -10.38
C PRO A 132 10.86 3.08 -9.47
N LEU A 133 9.60 2.70 -9.32
CA LEU A 133 8.68 3.41 -8.44
C LEU A 133 9.17 3.33 -6.99
N MET A 134 9.26 4.47 -6.32
CA MET A 134 9.70 4.61 -4.93
C MET A 134 8.84 5.66 -4.22
N PHE A 135 8.50 5.42 -2.96
CA PHE A 135 7.84 6.42 -2.12
C PHE A 135 8.77 7.59 -1.84
N ASN A 136 8.28 8.82 -1.95
CA ASN A 136 9.03 10.02 -1.59
C ASN A 136 8.88 10.30 -0.09
N PRO A 137 9.94 10.17 0.74
CA PRO A 137 9.87 10.44 2.18
C PRO A 137 9.59 11.92 2.51
N LEU A 138 9.78 12.81 1.53
CA LEU A 138 9.55 14.24 1.63
C LEU A 138 8.21 14.70 1.02
N SER A 139 7.34 13.77 0.63
CA SER A 139 6.00 14.08 0.14
C SER A 139 5.27 15.00 1.11
N LYS A 140 4.47 15.91 0.55
CA LYS A 140 3.60 16.79 1.34
C LYS A 140 2.57 15.93 2.09
N ILE A 141 2.06 16.45 3.21
CA ILE A 141 0.99 15.79 3.97
C ILE A 141 -0.19 15.53 3.03
N TYR A 142 -0.74 14.31 3.08
CA TYR A 142 -1.82 13.82 2.20
C TYR A 142 -1.45 13.61 0.72
N HIS A 143 -0.18 13.73 0.34
CA HIS A 143 0.24 13.55 -1.06
C HIS A 143 1.01 12.27 -1.35
N LEU A 144 1.36 11.46 -0.33
CA LEU A 144 2.26 10.32 -0.50
C LEU A 144 1.81 9.38 -1.62
N GLU A 145 0.56 8.90 -1.57
CA GLU A 145 0.00 7.98 -2.56
C GLU A 145 -0.12 8.66 -3.93
N SER A 146 -0.49 9.95 -3.94
CA SER A 146 -0.59 10.70 -5.19
C SER A 146 0.76 10.91 -5.87
N ASP A 147 1.81 11.20 -5.12
CA ASP A 147 3.16 11.36 -5.67
C ASP A 147 3.70 10.03 -6.18
N PHE A 148 3.43 8.94 -5.47
CA PHE A 148 3.81 7.58 -5.86
C PHE A 148 3.04 7.09 -7.11
N LEU A 149 1.71 7.14 -7.09
CA LEU A 149 0.86 6.63 -8.18
C LEU A 149 1.01 7.44 -9.47
N LYS A 150 1.33 8.74 -9.40
CA LYS A 150 1.67 9.55 -10.58
C LYS A 150 2.82 8.96 -11.38
N MET A 151 3.79 8.32 -10.73
CA MET A 151 4.96 7.76 -11.39
C MET A 151 4.59 6.58 -12.31
N THR A 152 3.42 5.96 -12.15
CA THR A 152 2.93 4.89 -13.04
C THR A 152 2.61 5.38 -14.45
N ASN A 153 2.43 6.70 -14.63
CA ASN A 153 1.87 7.32 -15.84
C ASN A 153 0.48 6.82 -16.26
N ILE A 154 -0.26 6.15 -15.36
CA ILE A 154 -1.63 5.70 -15.61
C ILE A 154 -2.60 6.66 -14.96
N SER A 155 -3.57 7.15 -15.73
CA SER A 155 -4.68 7.95 -15.19
C SER A 155 -5.46 7.16 -14.14
N LYS A 156 -5.85 7.79 -13.02
CA LYS A 156 -6.73 7.17 -12.02
C LYS A 156 -8.02 6.58 -12.62
N TYR A 157 -8.51 7.11 -13.74
CA TYR A 157 -9.72 6.61 -14.41
C TYR A 157 -9.50 5.30 -15.18
N ASP A 158 -8.23 4.92 -15.36
CA ASP A 158 -7.80 3.75 -16.11
C ASP A 158 -7.27 2.64 -15.18
N PHE A 159 -7.36 2.83 -13.86
CA PHE A 159 -7.10 1.77 -12.89
C PHE A 159 -8.17 0.69 -12.99
N GLU A 160 -7.80 -0.55 -12.65
CA GLU A 160 -8.69 -1.71 -12.70
C GLU A 160 -9.62 -1.69 -11.46
N PRO A 161 -10.95 -1.51 -11.61
CA PRO A 161 -11.85 -1.44 -10.48
C PRO A 161 -12.21 -2.85 -9.98
N LEU A 162 -11.54 -3.28 -8.92
CA LEU A 162 -11.70 -4.60 -8.31
C LEU A 162 -12.75 -4.59 -7.19
N ALA A 163 -12.91 -5.74 -6.52
CA ALA A 163 -13.91 -5.93 -5.46
C ALA A 163 -15.34 -5.57 -5.93
N ASP A 164 -15.73 -6.19 -7.05
CA ASP A 164 -17.04 -6.02 -7.69
C ASP A 164 -17.32 -4.55 -8.04
N ASN A 165 -16.50 -3.98 -8.94
CA ASN A 165 -16.60 -2.58 -9.37
C ASN A 165 -16.60 -1.57 -8.22
N CYS A 166 -15.69 -1.75 -7.25
CA CYS A 166 -15.61 -0.93 -6.04
C CYS A 166 -16.91 -0.88 -5.21
N THR A 167 -17.63 -2.00 -5.11
CA THR A 167 -18.85 -2.10 -4.28
C THR A 167 -18.66 -2.96 -3.02
N LYS A 168 -17.62 -3.80 -2.96
CA LYS A 168 -17.31 -4.64 -1.80
C LYS A 168 -16.08 -4.13 -1.06
N VAL A 169 -16.14 -4.14 0.26
CA VAL A 169 -15.04 -3.75 1.15
C VAL A 169 -14.34 -5.00 1.66
N TYR A 170 -13.04 -5.09 1.41
CA TYR A 170 -12.17 -6.15 1.95
C TYR A 170 -10.97 -5.61 2.73
N THR A 171 -10.86 -4.29 2.87
CA THR A 171 -9.77 -3.63 3.61
C THR A 171 -10.35 -2.51 4.48
N TRP A 172 -9.81 -2.35 5.68
CA TRP A 172 -10.22 -1.32 6.64
C TRP A 172 -9.00 -0.59 7.16
N HIS A 173 -9.05 0.74 7.08
CA HIS A 173 -8.08 1.61 7.72
C HIS A 173 -8.47 1.79 9.19
N VAL A 174 -7.97 0.91 10.04
CA VAL A 174 -8.20 0.94 11.49
C VAL A 174 -6.89 1.21 12.20
N SER A 175 -6.98 1.68 13.44
CA SER A 175 -5.82 1.82 14.31
C SER A 175 -6.16 1.31 15.70
N SER A 176 -5.14 0.79 16.37
CA SER A 176 -5.25 0.37 17.77
C SER A 176 -4.89 1.53 18.68
N ASP A 177 -5.75 1.79 19.66
CA ASP A 177 -5.49 2.80 20.69
C ASP A 177 -6.02 2.29 22.03
N ILE A 178 -5.17 2.34 23.06
CA ILE A 178 -5.58 1.95 24.40
C ILE A 178 -6.37 3.11 25.02
N LYS A 179 -7.67 2.89 25.23
CA LYS A 179 -8.53 3.86 25.93
C LYS A 179 -8.31 3.79 27.43
N TRP A 180 -7.30 4.50 27.92
CA TRP A 180 -6.97 4.56 29.35
C TRP A 180 -8.02 5.28 30.22
N GLY A 181 -9.00 5.97 29.64
CA GLY A 181 -9.97 6.77 30.38
C GLY A 181 -9.27 7.87 31.19
N ARG A 182 -9.46 7.90 32.51
CA ARG A 182 -8.74 8.80 33.44
C ARG A 182 -7.44 8.21 34.01
N LYS A 183 -7.10 6.97 33.67
CA LYS A 183 -5.89 6.30 34.17
C LYS A 183 -4.69 6.71 33.32
N LYS A 184 -3.50 6.71 33.91
CA LYS A 184 -2.25 6.80 33.16
C LYS A 184 -1.82 5.38 32.75
N PRO A 185 -1.14 5.20 31.62
CA PRO A 185 -0.46 3.93 31.32
C PRO A 185 0.51 3.60 32.46
N PRO A 186 0.76 2.30 32.75
CA PRO A 186 1.87 1.89 33.62
C PRO A 186 3.18 2.51 33.13
N LEU A 187 4.13 2.76 34.04
CA LEU A 187 5.37 3.44 33.68
C LEU A 187 6.38 2.53 32.95
N ASP A 188 6.14 1.23 32.94
CA ASP A 188 7.07 0.15 32.58
C ASP A 188 6.42 -0.99 31.78
N PHE A 189 5.22 -0.78 31.22
CA PHE A 189 4.53 -1.82 30.44
C PHE A 189 5.33 -2.27 29.21
N ASP A 190 6.16 -1.38 28.67
CA ASP A 190 7.09 -1.59 27.57
C ASP A 190 8.28 -2.46 28.01
N VAL A 191 8.75 -2.31 29.24
CA VAL A 191 9.86 -3.10 29.81
C VAL A 191 9.40 -4.50 30.23
N GLU A 192 8.22 -4.64 30.81
CA GLU A 192 7.68 -5.94 31.26
C GLU A 192 7.43 -6.89 30.09
N LEU A 193 6.95 -6.35 28.97
CA LEU A 193 6.47 -7.12 27.83
C LEU A 193 7.37 -7.03 26.58
N ASP A 194 8.49 -6.31 26.65
CA ASP A 194 9.41 -6.03 25.52
C ASP A 194 8.67 -5.50 24.28
N ILE A 195 7.88 -4.44 24.46
CA ILE A 195 7.02 -3.82 23.42
C ILE A 195 7.57 -2.47 23.00
#